data_AF-A0A0M2KHV0-F1
#
_entry.id   AF-A0A0M2KHV0-F1
#
_cell.length_a   1.000
_cell.length_b   1.000
_cell.length_c   1.000
_cell.angle_alpha   90.00
_cell.angle_beta   90.00
_cell.angle_gamma   90.00
#
_symmetry.space_group_name_H-M   'P 1'
#
loop_
_entity.id
_entity.type
_entity.pdbx_description
1 polymer ?
#
loop_
_entity_poly.entity_id
_entity_poly.type
_entity_poly.pdbx_seq_one_letter_code
_entity_poly.pdbx_strand_id
1 'polypeptide(L)' 'MEREFSAVASLKRNVKFWFECCGCNNEQVISNVKNWFDFAYCPAEQEKAKNEIISALTGEEKRI' A
#
# COMPACT_ATOMS: atom_id res chain seq x y z
N MET A 1 -17.07 -15.00 1.14
CA MET A 1 -15.99 -14.12 1.62
C MET A 1 -16.12 -12.83 0.84
N GLU A 2 -16.82 -11.85 1.41
CA GLU A 2 -16.88 -10.50 0.83
C GLU A 2 -15.43 -10.00 0.78
N ARG A 3 -14.88 -9.86 -0.42
CA ARG A 3 -13.60 -9.16 -0.58
C ARG A 3 -13.91 -7.73 -0.20
N GLU A 4 -13.38 -7.25 0.92
CA GLU A 4 -13.40 -5.81 1.21
C GLU A 4 -12.72 -5.10 0.03
N PHE A 5 -13.53 -4.43 -0.79
CA PHE A 5 -13.08 -3.61 -1.91
C PHE A 5 -12.63 -2.26 -1.35
N SER A 6 -11.49 -2.24 -0.66
CA SER A 6 -10.84 -1.01 -0.21
C SER A 6 -9.52 -0.78 -0.92
N ALA A 7 -9.13 0.48 -1.07
CA ALA A 7 -7.84 0.88 -1.60
C ALA A 7 -6.69 0.22 -0.83
N VAL A 8 -6.82 0.12 0.51
CA VAL A 8 -5.87 -0.58 1.39
C VAL A 8 -5.74 -2.05 1.02
N ALA A 9 -6.86 -2.77 0.87
CA ALA A 9 -6.82 -4.19 0.53
C ALA A 9 -6.25 -4.41 -0.88
N SER A 10 -6.52 -3.51 -1.82
CA SER A 10 -5.93 -3.53 -3.16
C SER A 10 -4.42 -3.31 -3.11
N LEU A 11 -3.98 -2.24 -2.46
CA LEU A 11 -2.57 -1.89 -2.38
C LEU A 11 -1.76 -2.94 -1.61
N LYS A 12 -2.32 -3.57 -0.56
CA LYS A 12 -1.67 -4.71 0.14
C LYS A 12 -1.38 -5.88 -0.80
N ARG A 13 -2.25 -6.17 -1.78
CA ARG A 13 -1.98 -7.21 -2.80
C ARG A 13 -0.85 -6.80 -3.73
N ASN A 14 -0.81 -5.54 -4.15
CA ASN A 14 0.29 -5.01 -4.96
C ASN A 14 1.62 -5.08 -4.21
N VAL A 15 1.64 -4.69 -2.94
CA VAL A 15 2.83 -4.78 -2.07
C VAL A 15 3.32 -6.22 -1.96
N LYS A 16 2.41 -7.17 -1.69
CA LYS A 16 2.75 -8.60 -1.65
C LYS A 16 3.36 -9.05 -2.98
N PHE A 17 2.76 -8.68 -4.11
CA PHE A 17 3.28 -9.00 -5.44
C PHE A 17 4.69 -8.42 -5.67
N TRP A 18 4.95 -7.17 -5.27
CA TRP A 18 6.26 -6.56 -5.44
C TRP A 18 7.35 -7.26 -4.61
N PHE A 19 7.04 -7.67 -3.38
CA PHE A 19 7.98 -8.45 -2.57
C PHE A 19 8.20 -9.85 -3.12
N GLU A 20 7.11 -10.61 -3.33
CA GLU A 20 7.20 -12.05 -3.60
C GLU A 20 7.51 -12.37 -5.07
N CYS A 21 6.97 -11.60 -6.00
CA CYS A 21 7.08 -11.89 -7.44
C CYS A 21 8.11 -11.00 -8.15
N CYS A 22 8.34 -9.77 -7.66
CA CYS A 22 9.33 -8.86 -8.26
C CYS A 22 10.67 -8.81 -7.50
N GLY A 23 10.74 -9.34 -6.27
CA GLY A 23 11.95 -9.29 -5.45
C GLY A 23 12.34 -7.86 -5.03
N CYS A 24 11.38 -6.94 -4.96
CA CYS A 24 11.65 -5.55 -4.56
C CYS A 24 12.09 -5.47 -3.09
N ASN A 25 13.04 -4.59 -2.80
CA ASN A 25 13.39 -4.22 -1.43
C ASN A 25 12.43 -3.15 -0.86
N ASN A 26 12.57 -2.80 0.43
CA ASN A 26 11.68 -1.83 1.09
C ASN A 26 11.66 -0.46 0.39
N GLU A 27 12.81 0.06 -0.05
CA GLU A 27 12.89 1.37 -0.70
C GLU A 27 12.13 1.39 -2.04
N GLN A 28 12.28 0.32 -2.82
CA GLN A 28 11.56 0.14 -4.09
C GLN A 28 10.06 -0.01 -3.86
N VAL A 29 9.65 -0.79 -2.85
CA VAL A 29 8.23 -0.95 -2.50
C VAL A 29 7.63 0.38 -2.05
N ILE A 30 8.33 1.16 -1.21
CA ILE A 30 7.87 2.49 -0.79
C ILE A 30 7.72 3.42 -2.00
N SER A 31 8.67 3.40 -2.93
CA SER A 31 8.55 4.18 -4.18
C SER A 31 7.33 3.76 -5.00
N ASN A 32 7.08 2.46 -5.13
CA ASN A 32 5.92 1.94 -5.84
C ASN A 32 4.60 2.33 -5.15
N VAL A 33 4.55 2.30 -3.82
CA VAL A 33 3.39 2.75 -3.03
C VAL A 33 3.12 4.24 -3.26
N LYS A 34 4.14 5.10 -3.22
CA LYS A 34 3.97 6.55 -3.44
C LYS A 34 3.38 6.84 -4.83
N ASN A 35 3.83 6.10 -5.84
CA ASN A 35 3.39 6.23 -7.23
C ASN A 35 2.13 5.41 -7.56
N TRP A 36 1.59 4.64 -6.62
CA TRP A 36 0.40 3.84 -6.85
C TRP A 36 -0.81 4.74 -7.07
N PHE A 37 -1.60 4.41 -8.09
CA PHE A 37 -2.84 5.08 -8.42
C PHE A 37 -3.82 4.06 -9.01
N ASP A 38 -5.08 4.13 -8.61
CA ASP A 38 -6.14 3.25 -9.09
C ASP A 38 -7.45 4.03 -9.22
N PHE A 39 -8.02 4.04 -10.43
CA PHE A 39 -9.25 4.76 -10.77
C PHE A 39 -10.49 4.26 -10.02
N ALA A 40 -10.43 3.06 -9.42
CA ALA A 40 -11.54 2.51 -8.65
C ALA A 40 -11.76 3.22 -7.29
N TYR A 41 -10.79 3.97 -6.79
CA TYR A 41 -10.84 4.58 -5.46
C TYR A 41 -10.68 6.10 -5.53
N CYS A 42 -11.35 6.82 -4.62
CA CYS A 42 -11.21 8.27 -4.58
C CYS A 42 -9.82 8.70 -4.06
N PRO A 43 -9.32 9.91 -4.40
CA PRO A 43 -7.98 10.34 -3.99
C PRO A 43 -7.73 10.24 -2.48
N ALA A 44 -8.72 10.59 -1.66
CA ALA A 44 -8.60 10.53 -0.20
C ALA A 44 -8.41 9.09 0.31
N GLU A 45 -9.09 8.11 -0.28
CA GLU A 45 -8.95 6.70 0.08
C GLU A 45 -7.58 6.15 -0.33
N GLN A 46 -7.10 6.54 -1.51
CA GLN A 46 -5.78 6.16 -2.00
C GLN A 46 -4.67 6.74 -1.12
N GLU A 47 -4.73 8.02 -0.76
CA GLU A 47 -3.75 8.65 0.12
C GLU A 47 -3.75 8.01 1.53
N LYS A 48 -4.94 7.68 2.07
CA LYS A 48 -5.03 6.93 3.32
C LYS A 48 -4.33 5.57 3.21
N ALA A 49 -4.55 4.84 2.12
CA ALA A 49 -3.95 3.54 1.88
C ALA A 49 -2.42 3.61 1.76
N LYS A 50 -1.90 4.60 1.02
CA LYS A 50 -0.46 4.85 0.89
C LYS A 50 0.18 5.11 2.24
N ASN A 51 -0.41 6.02 3.03
CA ASN A 51 0.11 6.38 4.35
C ASN A 51 0.13 5.19 5.31
N GLU A 52 -0.96 4.40 5.37
CA GLU A 52 -1.02 3.21 6.22
C GLU A 52 0.11 2.22 5.90
N ILE A 53 0.35 1.97 4.62
CA ILE A 53 1.36 1.00 4.19
C ILE A 53 2.77 1.54 4.37
N ILE A 54 3.02 2.82 4.08
CA ILE A 54 4.33 3.43 4.31
C ILE A 54 4.67 3.39 5.79
N SER A 55 3.75 3.78 6.68
CA SER A 55 3.96 3.72 8.13
C SER A 55 4.26 2.30 8.62
N ALA A 56 3.57 1.29 8.08
CA ALA A 56 3.85 -0.10 8.40
C ALA A 56 5.24 -0.56 7.92
N LEU A 57 5.71 -0.07 6.77
CA LEU A 57 7.03 -0.41 6.22
C LEU A 57 8.19 0.32 6.90
N THR A 58 7.96 1.53 7.41
CA THR A 58 8.97 2.34 8.09
C THR A 58 9.05 2.07 9.60
N GLY A 59 8.11 1.30 10.16
CA GLY A 59 8.03 1.08 11.61
C GLY A 59 7.54 2.32 12.38
N GLU A 60 6.95 3.29 11.68
CA GLU A 60 6.24 4.41 12.29
C GLU A 60 4.84 3.95 12.72
N GLU A 61 4.77 3.01 13.66
CA GLU A 61 3.54 2.84 14.43
C GLU A 61 3.24 4.18 15.11
N LYS A 62 2.01 4.68 14.97
CA LYS A 62 1.55 5.82 15.76
C LYS A 62 1.78 5.48 17.22
N ARG A 63 2.89 5.97 17.78
CA ARG A 63 3.12 6.06 19.22
C ARG A 63 2.03 6.99 19.75
N ILE A 64 0.92 6.40 20.17
CA ILE A 64 -0.13 7.04 20.98
C ILE A 64 0.12 6.62 22.41
#